data_AF-A0A815MAI8-F1
#
_entry.id   AF-A0A815MAI8-F1
#
_cell.length_a   1.000
_cell.length_b   1.000
_cell.length_c   1.000
_cell.angle_alpha   90.00
_cell.angle_beta   90.00
_cell.angle_gamma   90.00
#
_symmetry.space_group_name_H-M   'P 1'
#
loop_
_entity.id
_entity.type
_entity.pdbx_description
1 polymer ?
#
loop_
_entity_poly.entity_id
_entity_poly.type
_entity_poly.pdbx_seq_one_letter_code
_entity_poly.pdbx_strand_id
1 'polypeptide(L)'
;MESEQINFLFNCASNLRLRNSLSSSHEFSLSDLCPKKLAAWGAEHPADLNYRVELARRIASTYDDADQIIIFDDIATTVPDCEYNDALFICGFNRALLPALWLSTGFRCGGRILVYSPPNSIEIENYLKLKKLIEENLHRSINIQILYEDLTGRLLNLVELFEKSSENYANLCEEFAQQFSKAFYPKYHVDMLQRHIETITQGTKQSFVFPFEMTKIHLEALLPYSDRLKLPDMPTNDKAKHNLFLRAKGFNCLPKLLAVSPNGSLIDNYEQYIDALKQCKLEHTENTLYNIEIFARTIIEAVDQIYQKYNTKSFVKLDATGVGGLSGMSPSLHPIIYDYKEDKKKRVDYLCKYIEIKLKGTKLPTTAVVEEFIEPQKRVDDVDATYGVCGFVLGGIFFPTSINLAETPDASYIGMWISSSPADIPDSPTEWQQMFQEYSCMVALEASEFHYHNGIYAGNLFLTKDGCHKIHDWNIRRGGRSTPESLIIFDMPIYETKFTLFLNEFGYHEQISRLNLFRIYNKICESLMHNYGIYVFSTEYSYFGKGYVKDDFFKFNLMIHPKWLVNIDNNGEKQNLPKSKHRNKVEEFIRETTKKCLQDMDELNI
;
A
#
# COMPACT_ATOMS: atom_id res chain seq x y z
N MET A 1 30.52 7.08 -26.42
CA MET A 1 29.19 6.46 -26.47
C MET A 1 28.49 6.75 -25.14
N GLU A 2 28.24 8.04 -24.87
CA GLU A 2 27.96 8.55 -23.51
C GLU A 2 26.69 9.42 -23.43
N SER A 3 25.74 9.29 -24.36
CA SER A 3 24.51 10.12 -24.34
C SER A 3 23.19 9.38 -24.55
N GLU A 4 23.16 8.05 -24.61
CA GLU A 4 21.92 7.27 -24.84
C GLU A 4 21.40 6.48 -23.63
N GLN A 5 22.09 6.47 -22.49
CA GLN A 5 21.74 5.59 -21.36
C GLN A 5 21.00 6.27 -20.18
N ILE A 6 20.71 7.57 -20.25
CA ILE A 6 19.97 8.28 -19.20
C ILE A 6 18.59 8.65 -19.74
N ASN A 7 17.60 7.76 -19.59
CA ASN A 7 16.17 8.08 -19.72
C ASN A 7 15.29 6.83 -19.40
N PHE A 8 15.38 6.33 -18.18
CA PHE A 8 14.68 5.10 -17.74
C PHE A 8 13.14 5.20 -17.79
N LEU A 9 12.55 6.23 -17.15
CA LEU A 9 11.13 6.57 -17.28
C LEU A 9 10.87 7.39 -18.54
N PHE A 10 11.84 8.19 -18.97
CA PHE A 10 11.70 9.23 -20.00
C PHE A 10 11.73 8.71 -21.45
N ASN A 11 12.52 7.68 -21.76
CA ASN A 11 12.53 7.10 -23.11
C ASN A 11 11.28 6.21 -23.32
N CYS A 12 10.69 5.69 -22.24
CA CYS A 12 9.41 4.96 -22.26
C CYS A 12 8.21 5.91 -22.27
N ALA A 13 8.29 7.02 -21.52
CA ALA A 13 7.26 8.07 -21.45
C ALA A 13 7.17 8.95 -22.70
N SER A 14 7.95 8.66 -23.75
CA SER A 14 7.82 9.29 -25.08
C SER A 14 6.43 9.07 -25.71
N ASN A 15 5.61 8.21 -25.11
CA ASN A 15 4.19 8.01 -25.41
C ASN A 15 3.26 8.47 -24.28
N LEU A 16 3.47 9.64 -23.68
CA LEU A 16 2.33 10.49 -23.28
C LEU A 16 1.61 10.99 -24.55
N ARG A 17 1.26 10.06 -25.45
CA ARG A 17 0.40 10.32 -26.59
C ARG A 17 -1.01 10.37 -26.02
N LEU A 18 -1.66 11.51 -26.23
CA LEU A 18 -3.08 11.58 -26.54
C LEU A 18 -3.44 10.30 -27.33
N ARG A 19 -4.02 9.29 -26.67
CA ARG A 19 -4.54 8.14 -27.40
C ARG A 19 -5.48 8.72 -28.43
N ASN A 20 -5.27 8.34 -29.69
CA ASN A 20 -6.09 8.74 -30.84
C ASN A 20 -7.52 8.20 -30.73
N SER A 21 -8.27 8.53 -29.67
CA SER A 21 -9.69 8.81 -29.82
C SER A 21 -9.74 10.14 -30.55
N LEU A 22 -10.08 10.09 -31.83
CA LEU A 22 -10.58 11.19 -32.67
C LEU A 22 -10.13 12.60 -32.26
N SER A 23 -9.36 13.25 -33.14
CA SER A 23 -9.20 14.71 -33.18
C SER A 23 -10.47 15.45 -32.75
N SER A 24 -10.55 15.76 -31.46
CA SER A 24 -11.33 16.84 -30.91
C SER A 24 -10.32 17.59 -30.05
N SER A 25 -9.68 18.56 -30.68
CA SER A 25 -9.09 19.73 -30.03
C SER A 25 -10.17 20.56 -29.33
N HIS A 26 -11.12 19.90 -28.67
CA HIS A 26 -11.89 20.47 -27.60
C HIS A 26 -11.17 19.97 -26.36
N GLU A 27 -10.42 20.86 -25.71
CA GLU A 27 -10.33 20.79 -24.26
C GLU A 27 -11.76 20.52 -23.78
N PHE A 28 -12.04 19.28 -23.38
CA PHE A 28 -13.24 19.04 -22.61
C PHE A 28 -13.13 20.04 -21.46
N SER A 29 -14.11 20.93 -21.32
CA SER A 29 -14.22 21.77 -20.14
C SER A 29 -14.46 20.82 -18.97
N LEU A 30 -13.37 20.30 -18.38
CA LEU A 30 -13.39 19.32 -17.30
C LEU A 30 -14.04 19.92 -16.05
N SER A 31 -14.00 21.25 -15.93
CA SER A 31 -14.74 22.04 -14.97
C SER A 31 -16.26 21.88 -15.05
N ASP A 32 -16.82 21.47 -16.21
CA ASP A 32 -18.27 21.29 -16.41
C ASP A 32 -18.74 19.84 -16.23
N LEU A 33 -17.83 18.89 -15.95
CA LEU A 33 -18.23 17.50 -15.73
C LEU A 33 -18.91 17.37 -14.37
N CYS A 34 -20.14 16.87 -14.35
CA CYS A 34 -20.76 16.49 -13.08
C CYS A 34 -19.99 15.28 -12.48
N PRO A 35 -20.00 15.12 -11.15
CA PRO A 35 -19.28 14.03 -10.46
C PRO A 35 -19.46 12.64 -11.08
N LYS A 36 -20.68 12.30 -11.52
CA LYS A 36 -20.99 11.00 -12.14
C LYS A 36 -20.30 10.80 -13.50
N LYS A 37 -20.20 11.85 -14.33
CA LYS A 37 -19.51 11.77 -15.62
C LYS A 37 -18.01 11.64 -15.41
N LEU A 38 -17.44 12.35 -14.44
CA LEU A 38 -16.03 12.22 -14.11
C LEU A 38 -15.71 10.82 -13.58
N ALA A 39 -16.53 10.27 -12.67
CA ALA A 39 -16.36 8.90 -12.18
C ALA A 39 -16.43 7.86 -13.31
N ALA A 40 -17.38 8.01 -14.24
CA ALA A 40 -17.47 7.17 -15.43
C ALA A 40 -16.22 7.28 -16.33
N TRP A 41 -15.75 8.51 -16.58
CA TRP A 41 -14.51 8.73 -17.34
C TRP A 41 -13.30 8.10 -16.65
N GLY A 42 -13.19 8.25 -15.33
CA GLY A 42 -12.15 7.60 -14.53
C GLY A 42 -12.18 6.08 -14.62
N ALA A 43 -13.36 5.47 -14.74
CA ALA A 43 -13.46 4.01 -14.90
C ALA A 43 -12.92 3.54 -16.26
N GLU A 44 -12.99 4.39 -17.28
CA GLU A 44 -12.46 4.13 -18.62
C GLU A 44 -10.97 4.51 -18.74
N HIS A 45 -10.55 5.58 -18.06
CA HIS A 45 -9.24 6.20 -18.21
C HIS A 45 -8.61 6.64 -16.86
N PRO A 46 -8.43 5.71 -15.89
CA PRO A 46 -7.94 6.06 -14.55
C PRO A 46 -6.49 6.55 -14.52
N ALA A 47 -5.73 6.26 -15.58
CA ALA A 47 -4.37 6.70 -15.80
C ALA A 47 -4.24 8.03 -16.55
N ASP A 48 -5.34 8.61 -17.05
CA ASP A 48 -5.27 9.88 -17.77
C ASP A 48 -4.84 11.00 -16.82
N LEU A 49 -3.78 11.74 -17.21
CA LEU A 49 -3.24 12.82 -16.39
C LEU A 49 -4.25 13.94 -16.15
N ASN A 50 -5.07 14.29 -17.16
CA ASN A 50 -6.11 15.30 -17.01
C ASN A 50 -7.19 14.84 -16.04
N TYR A 51 -7.56 13.56 -16.07
CA TYR A 51 -8.46 12.97 -15.07
C TYR A 51 -7.87 13.11 -13.65
N ARG A 52 -6.58 12.79 -13.47
CA ARG A 52 -5.90 12.90 -12.17
C ARG A 52 -5.81 14.34 -11.67
N VAL A 53 -5.53 15.30 -12.54
CA VAL A 53 -5.49 16.73 -12.20
C VAL A 53 -6.89 17.21 -11.78
N GLU A 54 -7.93 16.85 -12.53
CA GLU A 54 -9.29 17.22 -12.19
C GLU A 54 -9.78 16.56 -10.90
N LEU A 55 -9.44 15.28 -10.70
CA LEU A 55 -9.70 14.60 -9.43
C LEU A 55 -9.00 15.30 -8.26
N ALA A 56 -7.74 15.70 -8.42
CA ALA A 56 -7.00 16.45 -7.40
C ALA A 56 -7.67 17.79 -7.05
N ARG A 57 -8.19 18.52 -8.04
CA ARG A 57 -8.95 19.76 -7.81
C ARG A 57 -10.25 19.50 -7.05
N ARG A 58 -10.94 18.40 -7.33
CA ARG A 58 -12.16 18.02 -6.60
C ARG A 58 -11.89 17.60 -5.19
N ILE A 59 -10.78 16.91 -4.94
CA ILE A 59 -10.31 16.63 -3.58
C ILE A 59 -10.13 17.97 -2.86
N ALA A 60 -9.39 18.92 -3.43
CA ALA A 60 -9.21 20.24 -2.82
C ALA A 60 -10.55 20.93 -2.50
N SER A 61 -11.49 20.96 -3.46
CA SER A 61 -12.80 21.59 -3.26
C SER A 61 -13.68 20.88 -2.22
N THR A 62 -13.60 19.55 -2.14
CA THR A 62 -14.33 18.74 -1.14
C THR A 62 -13.91 19.09 0.29
N TYR A 63 -12.66 19.49 0.48
CA TYR A 63 -12.10 19.85 1.79
C TYR A 63 -12.04 21.37 1.97
N ASP A 64 -13.19 22.04 1.79
CA ASP A 64 -13.38 23.49 1.98
C ASP A 64 -12.44 24.36 1.13
N ASP A 65 -12.30 24.00 -0.15
CA ASP A 65 -11.38 24.64 -1.10
C ASP A 65 -9.96 24.75 -0.55
N ALA A 66 -9.45 23.63 -0.03
CA ALA A 66 -8.10 23.54 0.52
C ALA A 66 -7.06 24.06 -0.47
N ASP A 67 -6.22 24.99 0.00
CA ASP A 67 -5.14 25.57 -0.78
C ASP A 67 -3.91 24.66 -0.84
N GLN A 68 -3.76 23.76 0.12
CA GLN A 68 -2.57 22.94 0.31
C GLN A 68 -2.98 21.51 0.70
N ILE A 69 -2.17 20.54 0.28
CA ILE A 69 -2.24 19.17 0.82
C ILE A 69 -1.00 18.88 1.67
N ILE A 70 -1.20 18.29 2.85
CA ILE A 70 -0.15 17.81 3.76
C ILE A 70 -0.24 16.29 3.81
N ILE A 71 0.79 15.58 3.38
CA ILE A 71 0.80 14.12 3.25
C ILE A 71 1.94 13.55 4.09
N PHE A 72 1.66 12.51 4.86
CA PHE A 72 2.70 11.80 5.63
C PHE A 72 2.31 10.36 5.87
N ASP A 73 3.29 9.47 6.00
CA ASP A 73 3.05 8.03 6.03
C ASP A 73 3.36 7.47 7.42
N ASP A 74 2.32 7.43 8.24
CA ASP A 74 2.37 7.15 9.68
C ASP A 74 1.80 5.77 10.02
N ILE A 75 2.12 4.75 9.22
CA ILE A 75 1.59 3.38 9.32
C ILE A 75 1.54 2.83 10.75
N ALA A 76 2.51 3.17 11.59
CA ALA A 76 2.55 2.71 12.97
C ALA A 76 1.35 3.15 13.83
N THR A 77 0.57 4.16 13.43
CA THR A 77 -0.70 4.51 14.09
C THR A 77 -1.87 3.58 13.72
N THR A 78 -1.69 2.75 12.70
CA THR A 78 -2.74 1.90 12.10
C THR A 78 -2.59 0.42 12.42
N VAL A 79 -1.45 0.03 12.99
CA VAL A 79 -1.22 -1.34 13.41
C VAL A 79 -1.81 -1.53 14.81
N PRO A 80 -2.68 -2.53 15.02
CA PRO A 80 -3.19 -2.86 16.34
C PRO A 80 -2.08 -3.16 17.34
N ASP A 81 -2.26 -2.80 18.61
CA ASP A 81 -1.29 -3.08 19.67
C ASP A 81 -0.89 -4.56 19.77
N CYS A 82 -1.82 -5.48 19.46
CA CYS A 82 -1.58 -6.92 19.48
C CYS A 82 -0.66 -7.43 18.34
N GLU A 83 -0.49 -6.62 17.29
CA GLU A 83 0.38 -6.90 16.12
C GLU A 83 1.68 -6.07 16.18
N TYR A 84 1.82 -5.18 17.17
CA TYR A 84 2.86 -4.17 17.23
C TYR A 84 4.29 -4.76 17.29
N ASN A 85 4.49 -5.88 17.99
CA ASN A 85 5.80 -6.53 18.11
C ASN A 85 6.36 -7.07 16.79
N ASP A 86 5.48 -7.50 15.89
CA ASP A 86 5.87 -7.96 14.54
C ASP A 86 5.92 -6.76 13.56
N ALA A 87 5.37 -5.61 13.94
CA ALA A 87 5.35 -4.34 13.20
C ALA A 87 6.39 -3.30 13.65
N LEU A 88 7.25 -3.61 14.64
CA LEU A 88 8.38 -2.76 15.05
C LEU A 88 9.38 -2.47 13.90
N PHE A 89 9.23 -3.15 12.76
CA PHE A 89 10.00 -2.93 11.53
C PHE A 89 9.37 -1.89 10.58
N ILE A 90 8.25 -1.27 10.96
CA ILE A 90 7.48 -0.30 10.16
C ILE A 90 7.89 1.14 10.48
N CYS A 91 9.19 1.39 10.57
CA CYS A 91 9.73 2.74 10.68
C CYS A 91 9.89 3.33 9.27
N GLY A 92 9.28 4.49 8.99
CA GLY A 92 9.61 5.28 7.79
C GLY A 92 9.26 4.65 6.44
N PHE A 93 8.07 4.08 6.32
CA PHE A 93 7.44 3.96 5.00
C PHE A 93 7.27 5.38 4.45
N ASN A 94 7.93 5.77 3.36
CA ASN A 94 7.70 7.07 2.72
C ASN A 94 6.96 6.86 1.39
N ARG A 95 5.79 6.21 1.45
CA ARG A 95 4.89 6.02 0.28
C ARG A 95 4.18 7.30 -0.14
N ALA A 96 4.45 8.41 0.55
CA ALA A 96 3.82 9.70 0.31
C ALA A 96 4.39 10.45 -0.90
N LEU A 97 5.63 10.18 -1.31
CA LEU A 97 6.32 10.95 -2.36
C LEU A 97 5.53 10.95 -3.68
N LEU A 98 5.39 9.80 -4.34
CA LEU A 98 4.78 9.73 -5.67
C LEU A 98 3.29 10.12 -5.70
N PRO A 99 2.44 9.71 -4.74
CA PRO A 99 1.07 10.23 -4.67
C PRO A 99 1.00 11.74 -4.58
N ALA A 100 1.94 12.38 -3.87
CA ALA A 100 1.96 13.84 -3.75
C ALA A 100 2.18 14.55 -5.09
N LEU A 101 2.86 13.94 -6.06
CA LEU A 101 3.16 14.59 -7.35
C LEU A 101 1.89 15.04 -8.07
N TRP A 102 0.98 14.10 -8.34
CA TRP A 102 -0.25 14.41 -9.06
C TRP A 102 -1.30 15.05 -8.14
N LEU A 103 -1.37 14.66 -6.85
CA LEU A 103 -2.31 15.30 -5.90
C LEU A 103 -2.03 16.79 -5.76
N SER A 104 -0.77 17.22 -5.66
CA SER A 104 -0.40 18.62 -5.49
C SER A 104 -0.87 19.53 -6.64
N THR A 105 -1.17 18.96 -7.81
CA THR A 105 -1.63 19.72 -8.98
C THR A 105 -3.00 20.38 -8.78
N GLY A 106 -3.81 19.85 -7.85
CA GLY A 106 -5.14 20.36 -7.50
C GLY A 106 -5.15 21.50 -6.49
N PHE A 107 -4.01 21.78 -5.83
CA PHE A 107 -3.92 22.69 -4.69
C PHE A 107 -3.10 23.94 -5.06
N ARG A 108 -3.63 25.13 -4.75
CA ARG A 108 -3.02 26.43 -5.10
C ARG A 108 -1.60 26.60 -4.56
N CYS A 109 -1.38 26.22 -3.31
CA CYS A 109 -0.11 26.26 -2.60
C CYS A 109 0.68 24.94 -2.70
N GLY A 110 0.13 23.96 -3.43
CA GLY A 110 0.74 22.67 -3.71
C GLY A 110 0.80 21.73 -2.51
N GLY A 111 1.78 20.82 -2.51
CA GLY A 111 1.92 19.76 -1.52
C GLY A 111 3.03 19.98 -0.50
N ARG A 112 2.84 19.43 0.70
CA ARG A 112 3.86 19.28 1.74
C ARG A 112 3.92 17.82 2.14
N ILE A 113 5.11 17.23 2.10
CA ILE A 113 5.31 15.82 2.43
C ILE A 113 6.14 15.78 3.70
N LEU A 114 5.58 15.29 4.81
CA LEU A 114 6.36 15.13 6.04
C LEU A 114 7.01 13.75 6.02
N VAL A 115 8.32 13.73 6.25
CA VAL A 115 9.11 12.50 6.26
C VAL A 115 9.83 12.35 7.58
N TYR A 116 9.83 11.13 8.12
CA TYR A 116 10.65 10.77 9.28
C TYR A 116 12.15 10.78 8.98
N SER A 117 12.50 10.55 7.72
CA SER A 117 13.88 10.38 7.27
C SER A 117 14.09 11.02 5.90
N PRO A 118 15.29 11.55 5.61
CA PRO A 118 15.61 12.01 4.27
C PRO A 118 15.52 10.83 3.28
N PRO A 119 14.83 10.97 2.13
CA PRO A 119 14.87 9.98 1.07
C PRO A 119 16.29 9.76 0.56
N ASN A 120 16.57 8.62 -0.05
CA ASN A 120 17.87 8.44 -0.70
C ASN A 120 18.05 9.52 -1.81
N SER A 121 19.28 10.01 -2.01
CA SER A 121 19.62 10.97 -3.08
C SER A 121 19.09 10.53 -4.45
N ILE A 122 19.17 9.24 -4.77
CA ILE A 122 18.67 8.67 -6.03
C ILE A 122 17.14 8.73 -6.14
N GLU A 123 16.44 8.60 -5.01
CA GLU A 123 14.98 8.73 -4.96
C GLU A 123 14.55 10.17 -5.19
N ILE A 124 15.23 11.14 -4.57
CA ILE A 124 14.95 12.58 -4.81
C ILE A 124 15.25 12.96 -6.25
N GLU A 125 16.39 12.52 -6.81
CA GLU A 125 16.75 12.83 -8.20
C GLU A 125 15.65 12.36 -9.16
N ASN A 126 15.19 11.11 -9.01
CA ASN A 126 14.13 10.56 -9.84
C ASN A 126 12.77 11.21 -9.56
N TYR A 127 12.49 11.57 -8.32
CA TYR A 127 11.28 12.28 -7.94
C TYR A 127 11.17 13.62 -8.69
N LEU A 128 12.25 14.41 -8.70
CA LEU A 128 12.30 15.71 -9.38
C LEU A 128 12.23 15.57 -10.90
N LYS A 129 12.84 14.51 -11.43
CA LYS A 129 12.70 14.09 -12.82
C LYS A 129 11.23 13.83 -13.19
N LEU A 130 10.52 12.99 -12.44
CA LEU A 130 9.11 12.69 -12.65
C LEU A 130 8.22 13.94 -12.51
N LYS A 131 8.51 14.79 -11.52
CA LYS A 131 7.85 16.09 -11.35
C LYS A 131 7.97 16.93 -12.62
N LYS A 132 9.18 17.06 -13.16
CA LYS A 132 9.44 17.85 -14.38
C LYS A 132 8.64 17.33 -15.58
N LEU A 133 8.53 16.01 -15.76
CA LEU A 133 7.68 15.43 -16.80
C LEU A 133 6.22 15.89 -16.67
N ILE A 134 5.65 15.83 -15.47
CA ILE A 134 4.27 16.27 -15.26
C ILE A 134 4.15 17.77 -15.54
N GLU A 135 5.10 18.59 -15.06
CA GLU A 135 5.11 20.05 -15.28
C GLU A 135 5.18 20.42 -16.77
N GLU A 136 6.01 19.71 -17.55
CA GLU A 136 6.12 19.87 -19.00
C GLU A 136 4.81 19.56 -19.72
N ASN A 137 4.11 18.50 -19.31
CA ASN A 137 2.82 18.10 -19.88
C ASN A 137 1.67 19.03 -19.46
N LEU A 138 1.72 19.57 -18.25
CA LEU A 138 0.70 20.51 -17.75
C LEU A 138 1.00 21.97 -18.12
N HIS A 139 2.16 22.24 -18.71
CA HIS A 139 2.67 23.59 -18.99
C HIS A 139 2.61 24.55 -17.78
N ARG A 140 2.83 24.01 -16.57
CA ARG A 140 2.86 24.79 -15.33
C ARG A 140 3.70 24.10 -14.26
N SER A 141 4.21 24.88 -13.32
CA SER A 141 4.94 24.32 -12.18
C SER A 141 4.00 23.70 -11.13
N ILE A 142 4.51 22.70 -10.42
CA ILE A 142 3.88 22.05 -9.28
C ILE A 142 4.71 22.40 -8.05
N ASN A 143 4.11 23.08 -7.09
CA ASN A 143 4.78 23.43 -5.84
C ASN A 143 4.78 22.23 -4.89
N ILE A 144 5.95 21.73 -4.49
CA ILE A 144 6.09 20.63 -3.54
C ILE A 144 7.26 20.91 -2.61
N GLN A 145 7.06 20.64 -1.32
CA GLN A 145 8.14 20.60 -0.34
C GLN A 145 8.18 19.23 0.35
N ILE A 146 9.38 18.66 0.47
CA ILE A 146 9.63 17.48 1.30
C ILE A 146 10.24 18.00 2.59
N LEU A 147 9.53 17.83 3.70
CA LEU A 147 9.84 18.43 4.98
C LEU A 147 10.36 17.38 5.95
N TYR A 148 11.52 17.64 6.53
CA TYR A 148 12.20 16.79 7.49
C TYR A 148 12.59 17.60 8.72
N GLU A 149 12.31 17.09 9.92
CA GLU A 149 12.75 17.70 11.17
C GLU A 149 14.11 17.12 11.55
N ASP A 150 15.14 17.97 11.52
CA ASP A 150 16.49 17.56 11.88
C ASP A 150 16.64 17.29 13.39
N LEU A 151 17.83 16.87 13.77
CA LEU A 151 18.13 16.47 15.14
C LEU A 151 18.06 17.62 16.15
N THR A 152 18.11 18.86 15.67
CA THR A 152 17.99 20.10 16.46
C THR A 152 16.54 20.58 16.57
N GLY A 153 15.60 19.88 15.92
CA GLY A 153 14.19 20.27 15.85
C GLY A 153 13.90 21.30 14.75
N ARG A 154 14.86 21.57 13.86
CA ARG A 154 14.66 22.52 12.75
C ARG A 154 14.00 21.80 11.59
N LEU A 155 12.98 22.44 11.03
CA LEU A 155 12.32 21.99 9.81
C LEU A 155 13.15 22.37 8.57
N LEU A 156 13.54 21.36 7.79
CA LEU A 156 14.30 21.50 6.55
C LEU A 156 13.42 21.18 5.34
N ASN A 157 13.58 21.94 4.25
CA ASN A 157 13.04 21.60 2.95
C ASN A 157 14.10 20.83 2.14
N LEU A 158 13.90 19.53 2.01
CA LEU A 158 14.87 18.60 1.41
C LEU A 158 15.06 18.81 -0.09
N VAL A 159 14.01 19.22 -0.82
CA VAL A 159 14.11 19.54 -2.25
C VAL A 159 15.06 20.72 -2.45
N GLU A 160 14.82 21.79 -1.70
CA GLU A 160 15.64 23.01 -1.77
C GLU A 160 17.08 22.75 -1.33
N LEU A 161 17.29 21.91 -0.30
CA LEU A 161 18.62 21.51 0.13
C LEU A 161 19.37 20.76 -0.98
N PHE A 162 18.71 19.76 -1.59
CA PHE A 162 19.27 18.95 -2.68
C PHE A 162 19.62 19.80 -3.91
N GLU A 163 18.72 20.70 -4.34
CA GLU A 163 18.94 21.58 -5.49
C GLU A 163 20.05 22.62 -5.24
N LYS A 164 20.22 23.09 -3.99
CA LYS A 164 21.30 24.02 -3.62
C LYS A 164 22.66 23.34 -3.49
N SER A 165 22.69 22.14 -2.90
CA SER A 165 23.92 21.39 -2.65
C SER A 165 23.60 19.90 -2.44
N SER A 166 23.84 19.10 -3.47
CA SER A 166 23.74 17.64 -3.40
C SER A 166 24.69 17.04 -2.37
N GLU A 167 25.86 17.67 -2.15
CA GLU A 167 26.82 17.29 -1.12
C GLU A 167 26.26 17.47 0.29
N ASN A 168 25.68 18.64 0.60
CA ASN A 168 25.06 18.87 1.91
C ASN A 168 23.88 17.93 2.16
N TYR A 169 23.12 17.61 1.11
CA TYR A 169 22.05 16.62 1.19
C TYR A 169 22.60 15.22 1.48
N ALA A 170 23.66 14.80 0.79
CA ALA A 170 24.31 13.51 1.04
C ALA A 170 24.86 13.42 2.47
N ASN A 171 25.48 14.49 2.98
CA ASN A 171 25.94 14.57 4.37
C ASN A 171 24.78 14.42 5.36
N LEU A 172 23.63 15.06 5.12
CA LEU A 172 22.43 14.91 5.95
C LEU A 172 21.95 13.44 5.99
N CYS A 173 21.96 12.75 4.84
CA CYS A 173 21.59 11.33 4.78
C CYS A 173 22.58 10.45 5.56
N GLU A 174 23.89 10.70 5.45
CA GLU A 174 24.92 9.98 6.21
C GLU A 174 24.80 10.23 7.72
N GLU A 175 24.57 11.48 8.14
CA GLU A 175 24.32 11.85 9.53
C GLU A 175 23.12 11.09 10.09
N PHE A 176 22.01 11.04 9.34
CA PHE A 176 20.83 10.28 9.74
C PHE A 176 21.16 8.78 9.88
N ALA A 177 21.85 8.19 8.90
CA ALA A 177 22.20 6.77 8.90
C ALA A 177 23.08 6.38 10.11
N GLN A 178 24.02 7.24 10.50
CA GLN A 178 24.84 7.05 11.69
C GLN A 178 24.01 7.11 12.98
N GLN A 179 23.05 8.03 13.04
CA GLN A 179 22.29 8.35 14.25
C GLN A 179 20.93 7.65 14.36
N PHE A 180 20.72 6.56 13.63
CA PHE A 180 19.49 5.76 13.61
C PHE A 180 19.16 5.06 14.96
N SER A 181 19.31 5.74 16.09
CA SER A 181 18.97 5.31 17.44
C SER A 181 17.91 6.19 18.10
N LYS A 182 17.49 7.32 17.48
CA LYS A 182 16.30 8.05 17.94
C LYS A 182 15.05 7.21 17.61
N ALA A 183 14.36 6.76 18.67
CA ALA A 183 13.20 5.91 18.56
C ALA A 183 12.11 6.59 17.72
N PHE A 184 11.92 6.12 16.49
CA PHE A 184 10.64 6.30 15.80
C PHE A 184 9.53 5.83 16.74
N TYR A 185 8.45 6.59 16.80
CA TYR A 185 7.29 6.26 17.60
C TYR A 185 6.03 6.57 16.79
N PRO A 186 4.89 5.91 17.07
CA PRO A 186 3.70 5.95 16.21
C PRO A 186 3.25 7.35 15.83
N LYS A 187 3.31 8.29 16.79
CA LYS A 187 2.77 9.64 16.63
C LYS A 187 3.77 10.64 16.03
N TYR A 188 4.93 10.19 15.55
CA TYR A 188 6.00 11.08 15.08
C TYR A 188 5.51 12.18 14.11
N HIS A 189 4.83 11.80 13.03
CA HIS A 189 4.40 12.76 12.00
C HIS A 189 3.32 13.72 12.50
N VAL A 190 2.40 13.23 13.35
CA VAL A 190 1.37 14.05 13.97
C VAL A 190 2.00 15.09 14.88
N ASP A 191 2.93 14.69 15.74
CA ASP A 191 3.61 15.60 16.65
C ASP A 191 4.50 16.59 15.90
N MET A 192 5.16 16.14 14.82
CA MET A 192 5.94 17.02 13.92
C MET A 192 5.05 18.08 13.29
N LEU A 193 3.88 17.69 12.77
CA LEU A 193 2.90 18.63 12.23
C LEU A 193 2.44 19.65 13.28
N GLN A 194 2.14 19.20 14.50
CA GLN A 194 1.73 20.10 15.60
C GLN A 194 2.84 21.09 15.98
N ARG A 195 4.08 20.64 16.12
CA ARG A 195 5.23 21.50 16.47
C ARG A 195 5.46 22.60 15.44
N HIS A 196 5.29 22.27 14.15
CA HIS A 196 5.62 23.15 13.03
C HIS A 196 4.40 23.69 12.29
N ILE A 197 3.22 23.64 12.91
CA ILE A 197 1.94 23.93 12.23
C ILE A 197 1.93 25.32 11.58
N GLU A 198 2.43 26.34 12.29
CA GLU A 198 2.49 27.72 11.80
C GLU A 198 3.40 27.85 10.56
N THR A 199 4.54 27.15 10.57
CA THR A 199 5.48 27.14 9.45
C THR A 199 4.91 26.37 8.26
N ILE A 200 4.33 25.19 8.49
CA ILE A 200 3.81 24.30 7.44
C ILE A 200 2.60 24.94 6.73
N THR A 201 1.73 25.60 7.49
CA THR A 201 0.49 26.23 6.98
C THR A 201 0.66 27.71 6.62
N GLN A 202 1.89 28.23 6.66
CA GLN A 202 2.15 29.64 6.36
C GLN A 202 1.65 30.03 4.97
N GLY A 203 0.81 31.08 4.90
CA GLY A 203 0.26 31.60 3.65
C GLY A 203 -0.86 30.76 3.03
N THR A 204 -1.37 29.77 3.76
CA THR A 204 -2.53 28.95 3.36
C THR A 204 -3.76 29.38 4.13
N LYS A 205 -4.93 29.37 3.48
CA LYS A 205 -6.21 29.57 4.19
C LYS A 205 -6.66 28.27 4.86
N GLN A 206 -6.53 27.17 4.12
CA GLN A 206 -6.99 25.85 4.52
C GLN A 206 -6.06 24.78 3.95
N SER A 207 -5.70 23.80 4.77
CA SER A 207 -4.88 22.65 4.35
C SER A 207 -5.65 21.36 4.55
N PHE A 208 -5.61 20.47 3.56
CA PHE A 208 -6.09 19.10 3.67
C PHE A 208 -4.95 18.20 4.18
N VAL A 209 -5.16 17.50 5.29
CA VAL A 209 -4.20 16.55 5.84
C VAL A 209 -4.57 15.14 5.41
N PHE A 210 -3.62 14.44 4.78
CA PHE A 210 -3.83 13.12 4.22
C PHE A 210 -2.84 12.10 4.84
N PRO A 211 -3.18 11.51 5.99
CA PRO A 211 -2.36 10.49 6.65
C PRO A 211 -2.33 9.19 5.86
N PHE A 212 -1.62 8.17 6.34
CA PHE A 212 -1.63 6.84 5.72
C PHE A 212 -3.03 6.21 5.78
N GLU A 213 -3.61 6.23 6.98
CA GLU A 213 -5.01 5.92 7.28
C GLU A 213 -5.47 6.96 8.32
N MET A 214 -6.70 7.44 8.20
CA MET A 214 -7.25 8.31 9.22
C MET A 214 -7.56 7.48 10.47
N THR A 215 -7.09 7.95 11.63
CA THR A 215 -7.29 7.24 12.90
C THR A 215 -7.79 8.21 13.97
N LYS A 216 -8.27 7.66 15.08
CA LYS A 216 -8.70 8.46 16.24
C LYS A 216 -7.57 9.36 16.78
N ILE A 217 -6.31 8.90 16.72
CA ILE A 217 -5.15 9.70 17.14
C ILE A 217 -5.06 11.00 16.34
N HIS A 218 -5.23 10.93 15.02
CA HIS A 218 -5.24 12.10 14.15
C HIS A 218 -6.35 13.07 14.50
N LEU A 219 -7.57 12.53 14.64
CA LEU A 219 -8.76 13.34 14.92
C LEU A 219 -8.57 14.12 16.22
N GLU A 220 -8.15 13.45 17.30
CA GLU A 220 -7.96 14.07 18.61
C GLU A 220 -6.80 15.07 18.62
N ALA A 221 -5.66 14.71 18.02
CA ALA A 221 -4.47 15.54 18.04
C ALA A 221 -4.60 16.80 17.15
N LEU A 222 -5.33 16.70 16.04
CA LEU A 222 -5.45 17.79 15.06
C LEU A 222 -6.75 18.61 15.21
N LEU A 223 -7.70 18.17 16.05
CA LEU A 223 -8.92 18.91 16.37
C LEU A 223 -8.69 20.38 16.77
N PRO A 224 -7.66 20.73 17.59
CA PRO A 224 -7.37 22.12 17.96
C PRO A 224 -7.06 23.04 16.77
N TYR A 225 -6.74 22.47 15.61
CA TYR A 225 -6.39 23.17 14.37
C TYR A 225 -7.45 23.03 13.28
N SER A 226 -8.69 22.65 13.63
CA SER A 226 -9.80 22.44 12.69
C SER A 226 -10.24 23.69 11.93
N ASP A 227 -9.84 24.88 12.40
CA ASP A 227 -9.99 26.16 11.71
C ASP A 227 -9.17 26.25 10.41
N ARG A 228 -8.07 25.49 10.33
CA ARG A 228 -7.10 25.54 9.21
C ARG A 228 -6.74 24.17 8.63
N LEU A 229 -7.07 23.08 9.31
CA LEU A 229 -6.86 21.71 8.83
C LEU A 229 -8.20 21.03 8.55
N LYS A 230 -8.28 20.35 7.39
CA LYS A 230 -9.35 19.39 7.08
C LYS A 230 -8.79 17.98 7.06
N LEU A 231 -9.60 17.06 7.55
CA LEU A 231 -9.26 15.65 7.70
C LEU A 231 -10.24 14.83 6.85
N PRO A 232 -9.81 13.71 6.26
CA PRO A 232 -10.72 12.77 5.62
C PRO A 232 -11.59 12.07 6.67
N ASP A 233 -12.64 11.39 6.22
CA ASP A 233 -13.46 10.57 7.10
C ASP A 233 -12.62 9.40 7.65
N MET A 234 -12.93 8.98 8.87
CA MET A 234 -12.27 7.83 9.50
C MET A 234 -12.85 6.54 8.91
N PRO A 235 -12.04 5.69 8.26
CA PRO A 235 -12.53 4.45 7.69
C PRO A 235 -12.90 3.44 8.78
N THR A 236 -13.71 2.45 8.40
CA THR A 236 -13.79 1.17 9.09
C THR A 236 -13.14 0.14 8.17
N ASN A 237 -12.18 -0.63 8.67
CA ASN A 237 -11.56 -1.73 7.91
C ASN A 237 -12.11 -3.09 8.40
N ASP A 238 -13.24 -3.09 9.10
CA ASP A 238 -13.84 -4.31 9.65
C ASP A 238 -14.53 -5.11 8.55
N LYS A 239 -13.83 -6.16 8.11
CA LYS A 239 -14.29 -7.06 7.06
C LYS A 239 -15.66 -7.69 7.36
N ALA A 240 -15.93 -8.07 8.60
CA ALA A 240 -17.21 -8.67 8.97
C ALA A 240 -18.33 -7.64 8.83
N LYS A 241 -18.10 -6.41 9.31
CA LYS A 241 -19.06 -5.31 9.21
C LYS A 241 -19.43 -5.01 7.76
N HIS A 242 -18.43 -4.83 6.90
CA HIS A 242 -18.64 -4.56 5.47
C HIS A 242 -19.41 -5.69 4.78
N ASN A 243 -18.92 -6.93 4.91
CA ASN A 243 -19.50 -8.08 4.23
C ASN A 243 -20.97 -8.31 4.65
N LEU A 244 -21.25 -8.30 5.96
CA LEU A 244 -22.59 -8.56 6.48
C LEU A 244 -23.57 -7.43 6.13
N PHE A 245 -23.14 -6.17 6.19
CA PHE A 245 -23.95 -5.03 5.77
C PHE A 245 -24.31 -5.10 4.27
N LEU A 246 -23.31 -5.27 3.41
CA LEU A 246 -23.52 -5.32 1.96
C LEU A 246 -24.40 -6.51 1.55
N ARG A 247 -24.22 -7.69 2.19
CA ARG A 247 -25.14 -8.84 2.01
C ARG A 247 -26.57 -8.48 2.37
N ALA A 248 -26.80 -7.77 3.47
CA ALA A 248 -28.13 -7.32 3.88
C ALA A 248 -28.76 -6.32 2.89
N LYS A 249 -27.93 -5.64 2.08
CA LYS A 249 -28.37 -4.78 0.97
C LYS A 249 -28.52 -5.52 -0.38
N GLY A 250 -28.31 -6.84 -0.40
CA GLY A 250 -28.43 -7.66 -1.61
C GLY A 250 -27.23 -7.57 -2.56
N PHE A 251 -26.08 -7.09 -2.09
CA PHE A 251 -24.84 -7.10 -2.86
C PHE A 251 -24.24 -8.51 -2.88
N ASN A 252 -24.05 -9.07 -4.08
CA ASN A 252 -23.77 -10.50 -4.25
C ASN A 252 -22.31 -10.85 -4.56
N CYS A 253 -21.45 -9.87 -4.85
CA CYS A 253 -20.03 -10.07 -5.18
C CYS A 253 -19.18 -10.27 -3.91
N LEU A 254 -19.65 -11.08 -2.96
CA LEU A 254 -19.04 -11.29 -1.65
C LEU A 254 -18.80 -12.76 -1.35
N PRO A 255 -17.74 -13.07 -0.57
CA PRO A 255 -17.59 -14.38 0.01
C PRO A 255 -18.72 -14.67 1.01
N LYS A 256 -19.12 -15.95 1.09
CA LYS A 256 -19.87 -16.44 2.25
C LYS A 256 -19.01 -16.28 3.49
N LEU A 257 -19.57 -15.74 4.56
CA LEU A 257 -18.81 -15.34 5.74
C LEU A 257 -19.63 -15.53 7.01
N LEU A 258 -18.99 -16.07 8.04
CA LEU A 258 -19.41 -16.04 9.43
C LEU A 258 -18.40 -15.24 10.25
N ALA A 259 -18.88 -14.36 11.12
CA ALA A 259 -18.04 -13.70 12.10
C ALA A 259 -18.15 -14.40 13.46
N VAL A 260 -17.07 -14.33 14.24
CA VAL A 260 -16.95 -14.94 15.56
C VAL A 260 -16.53 -13.86 16.54
N SER A 261 -17.28 -13.66 17.63
CA SER A 261 -16.89 -12.73 18.69
C SER A 261 -16.21 -13.45 19.87
N PRO A 262 -15.37 -12.76 20.66
CA PRO A 262 -14.67 -13.35 21.81
C PRO A 262 -15.55 -13.97 22.89
N ASN A 263 -16.82 -13.55 22.98
CA ASN A 263 -17.79 -14.16 23.90
C ASN A 263 -18.38 -15.50 23.39
N GLY A 264 -17.88 -16.02 22.26
CA GLY A 264 -18.33 -17.28 21.66
C GLY A 264 -19.60 -17.18 20.81
N SER A 265 -19.98 -15.98 20.35
CA SER A 265 -21.13 -15.85 19.45
C SER A 265 -20.74 -16.06 18.00
N LEU A 266 -21.56 -16.82 17.27
CA LEU A 266 -21.52 -16.95 15.81
C LEU A 266 -22.48 -15.94 15.17
N ILE A 267 -21.99 -15.22 14.17
CA ILE A 267 -22.68 -14.08 13.56
C ILE A 267 -22.78 -14.31 12.05
N ASP A 268 -24.01 -14.39 11.50
CA ASP A 268 -24.29 -14.61 10.06
C ASP A 268 -25.04 -13.44 9.41
N ASN A 269 -25.41 -12.40 10.16
CA ASN A 269 -26.06 -11.21 9.61
C ASN A 269 -25.66 -9.91 10.32
N TYR A 270 -26.01 -8.78 9.70
CA TYR A 270 -25.60 -7.46 10.17
C TYR A 270 -26.23 -7.07 11.51
N GLU A 271 -27.49 -7.43 11.76
CA GLU A 271 -28.18 -7.11 13.02
C GLU A 271 -27.52 -7.86 14.19
N GLN A 272 -27.23 -9.15 14.01
CA GLN A 272 -26.46 -9.95 14.96
C GLN A 272 -25.07 -9.38 15.22
N TYR A 273 -24.41 -8.86 14.18
CA TYR A 273 -23.10 -8.24 14.32
C TYR A 273 -23.17 -6.99 15.21
N ILE A 274 -24.14 -6.11 14.98
CA ILE A 274 -24.36 -4.91 15.80
C ILE A 274 -24.71 -5.29 17.25
N ASP A 275 -25.55 -6.29 17.45
CA ASP A 275 -25.91 -6.75 18.80
C ASP A 275 -24.74 -7.41 19.52
N ALA A 276 -23.93 -8.21 18.83
CA ALA A 276 -22.74 -8.82 19.37
C ALA A 276 -21.72 -7.76 19.84
N LEU A 277 -21.52 -6.69 19.05
CA LEU A 277 -20.65 -5.58 19.47
C LEU A 277 -21.16 -4.86 20.73
N LYS A 278 -22.48 -4.67 20.86
CA LYS A 278 -23.07 -4.05 22.07
C LYS A 278 -22.93 -4.94 23.31
N GLN A 279 -22.97 -6.25 23.13
CA GLN A 279 -22.87 -7.23 24.22
C GLN A 279 -21.42 -7.62 24.56
N CYS A 280 -20.46 -7.31 23.69
CA CYS A 280 -19.05 -7.60 23.89
C CYS A 280 -18.46 -6.71 25.00
N LYS A 281 -18.44 -7.23 26.22
CA LYS A 281 -17.76 -6.62 27.37
C LYS A 281 -16.24 -6.81 27.32
N LEU A 282 -15.52 -5.92 28.00
CA LEU A 282 -14.06 -5.96 28.13
C LEU A 282 -13.54 -7.30 28.64
N GLU A 283 -14.22 -7.92 29.61
CA GLU A 283 -13.85 -9.23 30.20
C GLU A 283 -13.77 -10.35 29.16
N HIS A 284 -14.60 -10.32 28.11
CA HIS A 284 -14.57 -11.33 27.04
C HIS A 284 -13.37 -11.14 26.12
N THR A 285 -12.88 -9.90 26.00
CA THR A 285 -11.73 -9.58 25.15
C THR A 285 -10.41 -9.77 25.86
N GLU A 286 -10.37 -10.02 27.18
CA GLU A 286 -9.10 -10.24 27.87
C GLU A 286 -8.37 -11.46 27.31
N ASN A 287 -7.07 -11.33 27.07
CA ASN A 287 -6.24 -12.42 26.53
C ASN A 287 -5.92 -13.46 27.62
N THR A 288 -6.94 -14.21 28.05
CA THR A 288 -6.83 -15.31 29.01
C THR A 288 -6.97 -16.65 28.29
N LEU A 289 -6.38 -17.72 28.84
CA LEU A 289 -6.51 -19.07 28.29
C LEU A 289 -7.98 -19.49 28.10
N TYR A 290 -8.86 -19.08 29.03
CA TYR A 290 -10.29 -19.35 28.97
C TYR A 290 -10.96 -18.67 27.77
N ASN A 291 -10.71 -17.37 27.57
CA ASN A 291 -11.28 -16.64 26.44
C ASN A 291 -10.71 -17.11 25.10
N ILE A 292 -9.40 -17.44 25.05
CA ILE A 292 -8.76 -18.03 23.87
C ILE A 292 -9.44 -19.35 23.50
N GLU A 293 -9.72 -20.22 24.49
CA GLU A 293 -10.36 -21.51 24.23
C GLU A 293 -11.79 -21.35 23.70
N ILE A 294 -12.59 -20.43 24.27
CA ILE A 294 -13.93 -20.11 23.77
C ILE A 294 -13.86 -19.61 22.34
N PHE A 295 -12.96 -18.67 22.07
CA PHE A 295 -12.79 -18.07 20.76
C PHE A 295 -12.38 -19.11 19.71
N ALA A 296 -11.36 -19.91 20.00
CA ALA A 296 -10.88 -20.98 19.13
C ALA A 296 -11.95 -22.03 18.85
N ARG A 297 -12.69 -22.48 19.88
CA ARG A 297 -13.79 -23.43 19.74
C ARG A 297 -14.86 -22.94 18.79
N THR A 298 -15.22 -21.67 18.92
CA THR A 298 -16.27 -21.04 18.10
C THR A 298 -15.80 -20.83 16.65
N ILE A 299 -14.52 -20.52 16.43
CA ILE A 299 -13.92 -20.49 15.09
C ILE A 299 -13.99 -21.87 14.42
N ILE A 300 -13.64 -22.94 15.14
CA ILE A 300 -13.75 -24.31 14.59
C ILE A 300 -15.21 -24.66 14.24
N GLU A 301 -16.17 -24.23 15.05
CA GLU A 301 -17.60 -24.40 14.74
C GLU A 301 -18.03 -23.63 13.50
N ALA A 302 -17.54 -22.40 13.30
CA ALA A 302 -17.78 -21.63 12.09
C ALA A 302 -17.19 -22.31 10.84
N VAL A 303 -15.97 -22.87 10.94
CA VAL A 303 -15.33 -23.64 9.85
C VAL A 303 -16.20 -24.83 9.45
N ASP A 304 -16.66 -25.60 10.45
CA ASP A 304 -17.52 -26.76 10.20
C ASP A 304 -18.86 -26.33 9.57
N GLN A 305 -19.45 -25.21 9.99
CA GLN A 305 -20.69 -24.68 9.42
C GLN A 305 -20.54 -24.21 7.98
N ILE A 306 -19.45 -23.52 7.61
CA ILE A 306 -19.20 -23.15 6.22
C ILE A 306 -19.12 -24.40 5.34
N TYR A 307 -18.39 -25.43 5.79
CA TYR A 307 -18.28 -26.69 5.06
C TYR A 307 -19.64 -27.39 4.92
N GLN A 308 -20.40 -27.53 6.02
CA GLN A 308 -21.70 -28.21 6.02
C GLN A 308 -22.77 -27.48 5.19
N LYS A 309 -22.81 -26.15 5.25
CA LYS A 309 -23.85 -25.32 4.61
C LYS A 309 -23.56 -25.07 3.14
N TYR A 310 -22.29 -24.91 2.77
CA TYR A 310 -21.89 -24.46 1.43
C TYR A 310 -21.01 -25.45 0.66
N ASN A 311 -20.60 -26.56 1.29
CA ASN A 311 -19.70 -27.57 0.71
C ASN A 311 -18.42 -26.96 0.13
N THR A 312 -17.84 -26.00 0.85
CA THR A 312 -16.60 -25.30 0.45
C THR A 312 -15.60 -25.29 1.61
N LYS A 313 -14.31 -25.18 1.26
CA LYS A 313 -13.25 -24.96 2.24
C LYS A 313 -13.39 -23.54 2.82
N SER A 314 -12.80 -23.31 3.99
CA SER A 314 -12.83 -22.00 4.64
C SER A 314 -11.46 -21.32 4.63
N PHE A 315 -11.46 -20.01 4.82
CA PHE A 315 -10.31 -19.20 5.19
C PHE A 315 -10.60 -18.51 6.52
N VAL A 316 -9.65 -18.50 7.45
CA VAL A 316 -9.81 -17.86 8.76
C VAL A 316 -8.94 -16.61 8.83
N LYS A 317 -9.52 -15.47 9.23
CA LYS A 317 -8.80 -14.26 9.63
C LYS A 317 -9.12 -13.98 11.09
N LEU A 318 -8.13 -14.06 11.97
CA LEU A 318 -8.34 -13.97 13.43
C LEU A 318 -8.73 -12.57 13.91
N ASP A 319 -8.42 -11.54 13.11
CA ASP A 319 -8.86 -10.16 13.34
C ASP A 319 -9.55 -9.62 12.08
N ALA A 320 -10.84 -9.30 12.17
CA ALA A 320 -11.60 -8.74 11.06
C ALA A 320 -11.06 -7.38 10.57
N THR A 321 -10.37 -6.63 11.45
CA THR A 321 -9.78 -5.31 11.18
C THR A 321 -8.29 -5.36 10.87
N GLY A 322 -7.62 -6.48 11.18
CA GLY A 322 -6.17 -6.63 11.06
C GLY A 322 -5.66 -6.64 9.62
N VAL A 323 -4.35 -6.48 9.47
CA VAL A 323 -3.66 -6.52 8.16
C VAL A 323 -3.44 -7.96 7.72
N GLY A 324 -3.73 -8.28 6.45
CA GLY A 324 -3.51 -9.61 5.89
C GLY A 324 -2.06 -10.11 6.05
N GLY A 325 -1.90 -11.38 6.40
CA GLY A 325 -0.59 -12.06 6.51
C GLY A 325 -0.14 -12.38 7.95
N LEU A 326 -0.61 -11.65 8.96
CA LEU A 326 -0.25 -11.92 10.38
C LEU A 326 -1.29 -12.77 11.11
N SER A 327 -2.57 -12.60 10.77
CA SER A 327 -3.73 -13.25 11.41
C SER A 327 -4.53 -14.16 10.46
N GLY A 328 -4.05 -14.37 9.23
CA GLY A 328 -4.70 -15.20 8.21
C GLY A 328 -4.24 -16.67 8.25
N MET A 329 -5.17 -17.61 8.09
CA MET A 329 -4.90 -19.04 8.07
C MET A 329 -5.50 -19.65 6.80
N SER A 330 -4.67 -20.17 5.91
CA SER A 330 -5.13 -20.87 4.70
C SER A 330 -5.25 -22.40 4.92
N PRO A 331 -6.12 -23.09 4.17
CA PRO A 331 -6.20 -24.55 4.20
C PRO A 331 -4.92 -25.30 3.83
N SER A 332 -4.07 -24.72 2.98
CA SER A 332 -2.80 -25.34 2.58
C SER A 332 -1.77 -25.33 3.71
N LEU A 333 -1.68 -24.23 4.46
CA LEU A 333 -0.70 -24.06 5.54
C LEU A 333 -1.18 -24.63 6.88
N HIS A 334 -2.50 -24.64 7.10
CA HIS A 334 -3.11 -25.07 8.36
C HIS A 334 -4.15 -26.19 8.17
N PRO A 335 -3.80 -27.30 7.49
CA PRO A 335 -4.78 -28.32 7.08
C PRO A 335 -5.56 -28.92 8.25
N ILE A 336 -4.93 -29.06 9.42
CA ILE A 336 -5.57 -29.59 10.64
C ILE A 336 -6.84 -28.83 11.02
N ILE A 337 -6.87 -27.50 10.87
CA ILE A 337 -8.03 -26.69 11.26
C ILE A 337 -9.24 -27.01 10.38
N TYR A 338 -9.03 -27.43 9.14
CA TYR A 338 -10.07 -27.59 8.14
C TYR A 338 -10.51 -29.04 7.93
N ASP A 339 -9.84 -30.01 8.57
CA ASP A 339 -10.24 -31.41 8.50
C ASP A 339 -11.36 -31.72 9.50
N TYR A 340 -12.60 -31.81 9.02
CA TYR A 340 -13.75 -32.14 9.86
C TYR A 340 -13.72 -33.56 10.43
N LYS A 341 -12.84 -34.44 9.92
CA LYS A 341 -12.65 -35.81 10.44
C LYS A 341 -11.66 -35.84 11.59
N GLU A 342 -10.81 -34.83 11.72
CA GLU A 342 -9.91 -34.70 12.86
C GLU A 342 -10.69 -34.42 14.15
N ASP A 343 -10.12 -34.88 15.26
CA ASP A 343 -10.71 -34.68 16.57
C ASP A 343 -10.87 -33.18 16.87
N LYS A 344 -12.10 -32.76 17.19
CA LYS A 344 -12.42 -31.34 17.42
C LYS A 344 -11.53 -30.73 18.50
N LYS A 345 -11.20 -31.48 19.56
CA LYS A 345 -10.33 -30.97 20.63
C LYS A 345 -8.91 -30.72 20.10
N LYS A 346 -8.33 -31.63 19.31
CA LYS A 346 -7.02 -31.39 18.67
C LYS A 346 -7.01 -30.13 17.79
N ARG A 347 -8.07 -29.90 17.02
CA ARG A 347 -8.22 -28.71 16.16
C ARG A 347 -8.26 -27.43 17.00
N VAL A 348 -9.03 -27.43 18.09
CA VAL A 348 -9.09 -26.32 19.05
C VAL A 348 -7.73 -26.10 19.73
N ASP A 349 -7.10 -27.14 20.24
CA ASP A 349 -5.78 -27.05 20.91
C ASP A 349 -4.70 -26.48 19.96
N TYR A 350 -4.75 -26.84 18.68
CA TYR A 350 -3.87 -26.26 17.66
C TYR A 350 -4.13 -24.76 17.48
N LEU A 351 -5.40 -24.37 17.35
CA LEU A 351 -5.78 -22.97 17.14
C LEU A 351 -5.48 -22.09 18.37
N CYS A 352 -5.69 -22.60 19.59
CA CYS A 352 -5.31 -21.91 20.82
C CYS A 352 -3.81 -21.56 20.81
N LYS A 353 -2.95 -22.55 20.53
CA LYS A 353 -1.49 -22.33 20.44
C LYS A 353 -1.14 -21.30 19.38
N TYR A 354 -1.81 -21.35 18.23
CA TYR A 354 -1.57 -20.39 17.16
C TYR A 354 -1.97 -18.97 17.60
N ILE A 355 -3.12 -18.80 18.24
CA ILE A 355 -3.59 -17.52 18.81
C ILE A 355 -2.58 -16.99 19.85
N GLU A 356 -2.12 -17.83 20.78
CA GLU A 356 -1.14 -17.43 21.79
C GLU A 356 0.19 -16.95 21.18
N ILE A 357 0.62 -17.58 20.09
CA ILE A 357 1.86 -17.21 19.39
C ILE A 357 1.70 -15.91 18.59
N LYS A 358 0.55 -15.73 17.93
CA LYS A 358 0.34 -14.67 16.93
C LYS A 358 -0.31 -13.41 17.47
N LEU A 359 -1.26 -13.52 18.38
CA LEU A 359 -1.98 -12.39 18.97
C LEU A 359 -1.30 -11.95 20.27
N LYS A 360 -0.16 -11.24 20.13
CA LYS A 360 0.67 -10.77 21.24
C LYS A 360 0.11 -9.47 21.81
N GLY A 361 -0.93 -9.54 22.63
CA GLY A 361 -1.52 -8.38 23.30
C GLY A 361 -2.25 -8.73 24.58
N THR A 362 -2.73 -7.71 25.30
CA THR A 362 -3.58 -7.92 26.50
C THR A 362 -5.03 -8.25 26.15
N LYS A 363 -5.40 -8.10 24.86
CA LYS A 363 -6.76 -8.34 24.37
C LYS A 363 -6.78 -9.17 23.08
N LEU A 364 -7.83 -9.98 22.96
CA LEU A 364 -8.26 -10.62 21.73
C LEU A 364 -8.93 -9.61 20.79
N PRO A 365 -8.91 -9.86 19.46
CA PRO A 365 -9.67 -9.09 18.48
C PRO A 365 -11.16 -9.06 18.78
N THR A 366 -11.85 -7.99 18.39
CA THR A 366 -13.30 -7.85 18.62
C THR A 366 -14.12 -8.86 17.82
N THR A 367 -13.62 -9.25 16.64
CA THR A 367 -14.19 -10.33 15.84
C THR A 367 -13.11 -11.03 15.00
N ALA A 368 -13.26 -12.35 14.82
CA ALA A 368 -12.63 -13.12 13.76
C ALA A 368 -13.62 -13.34 12.62
N VAL A 369 -13.09 -13.68 11.45
CA VAL A 369 -13.83 -13.99 10.23
C VAL A 369 -13.49 -15.41 9.78
N VAL A 370 -14.52 -16.19 9.50
CA VAL A 370 -14.42 -17.47 8.79
C VAL A 370 -15.23 -17.35 7.50
N GLU A 371 -14.55 -17.37 6.36
CA GLU A 371 -15.17 -17.16 5.05
C GLU A 371 -14.93 -18.32 4.09
N GLU A 372 -15.66 -18.36 2.98
CA GLU A 372 -15.36 -19.31 1.90
C GLU A 372 -13.94 -19.09 1.36
N PHE A 373 -13.20 -20.19 1.22
CA PHE A 373 -11.90 -20.15 0.57
C PHE A 373 -12.11 -19.96 -0.94
N ILE A 374 -11.64 -18.84 -1.45
CA ILE A 374 -11.77 -18.51 -2.87
C ILE A 374 -10.56 -19.04 -3.62
N GLU A 375 -10.82 -19.88 -4.62
CA GLU A 375 -9.80 -20.29 -5.60
C GLU A 375 -9.84 -19.32 -6.79
N PRO A 376 -8.83 -18.45 -6.95
CA PRO A 376 -8.80 -17.50 -8.05
C PRO A 376 -8.64 -18.23 -9.39
N GLN A 377 -9.15 -17.62 -10.45
CA GLN A 377 -8.80 -17.97 -11.82
C GLN A 377 -7.31 -17.75 -12.04
N LYS A 378 -6.69 -18.61 -12.87
CA LYS A 378 -5.34 -18.37 -13.39
C LYS A 378 -5.40 -17.48 -14.62
N ARG A 379 -4.66 -16.38 -14.60
CA ARG A 379 -4.37 -15.56 -15.79
C ARG A 379 -3.22 -16.19 -16.59
N VAL A 380 -2.90 -15.58 -17.73
CA VAL A 380 -1.72 -15.95 -18.54
C VAL A 380 -0.48 -15.92 -17.63
N ASP A 381 0.43 -16.87 -17.88
CA ASP A 381 1.65 -17.11 -17.10
C ASP A 381 1.44 -17.63 -15.66
N ASP A 382 0.28 -18.22 -15.35
CA ASP A 382 -0.04 -18.88 -14.06
C ASP A 382 -0.16 -17.93 -12.85
N VAL A 383 -0.45 -16.65 -13.12
CA VAL A 383 -0.69 -15.65 -12.07
C VAL A 383 -2.13 -15.75 -11.57
N ASP A 384 -2.33 -15.76 -10.25
CA ASP A 384 -3.66 -15.73 -9.64
C ASP A 384 -4.36 -14.40 -9.94
N ALA A 385 -5.63 -14.44 -10.35
CA ALA A 385 -6.48 -13.29 -10.62
C ALA A 385 -6.93 -12.58 -9.33
N THR A 386 -5.97 -12.14 -8.53
CA THR A 386 -6.13 -11.40 -7.28
C THR A 386 -5.85 -9.93 -7.56
N TYR A 387 -6.84 -9.08 -7.36
CA TYR A 387 -6.78 -7.66 -7.70
C TYR A 387 -6.83 -6.77 -6.47
N GLY A 388 -6.04 -5.70 -6.47
CA GLY A 388 -6.29 -4.52 -5.67
C GLY A 388 -7.01 -3.48 -6.51
N VAL A 389 -8.15 -2.98 -6.04
CA VAL A 389 -8.89 -1.87 -6.67
C VAL A 389 -8.83 -0.66 -5.75
N CYS A 390 -8.59 0.53 -6.31
CA CYS A 390 -8.39 1.75 -5.56
C CYS A 390 -9.10 2.93 -6.21
N GLY A 391 -9.54 3.88 -5.39
CA GLY A 391 -10.12 5.15 -5.81
C GLY A 391 -10.30 6.12 -4.64
N PHE A 392 -10.79 7.32 -4.94
CA PHE A 392 -11.23 8.28 -3.92
C PHE A 392 -12.74 8.24 -3.79
N VAL A 393 -13.26 8.41 -2.58
CA VAL A 393 -14.67 8.71 -2.34
C VAL A 393 -14.75 10.19 -2.06
N LEU A 394 -15.59 10.93 -2.80
CA LEU A 394 -15.86 12.35 -2.56
C LEU A 394 -17.38 12.56 -2.59
N GLY A 395 -17.94 13.06 -1.49
CA GLY A 395 -19.39 13.19 -1.31
C GLY A 395 -20.15 11.86 -1.47
N GLY A 396 -19.54 10.72 -1.11
CA GLY A 396 -20.14 9.39 -1.27
C GLY A 396 -20.12 8.85 -2.71
N ILE A 397 -19.33 9.45 -3.62
CA ILE A 397 -19.14 8.97 -4.99
C ILE A 397 -17.73 8.43 -5.15
N PHE A 398 -17.60 7.23 -5.72
CA PHE A 398 -16.30 6.60 -6.00
C PHE A 398 -15.69 7.11 -7.31
N PHE A 399 -14.43 7.53 -7.24
CA PHE A 399 -13.60 8.01 -8.33
C PHE A 399 -12.41 7.06 -8.47
N PRO A 400 -12.44 6.13 -9.44
CA PRO A 400 -11.42 5.08 -9.56
C PRO A 400 -10.05 5.66 -9.89
N THR A 401 -8.99 5.02 -9.41
CA THR A 401 -7.61 5.40 -9.69
C THR A 401 -6.79 4.27 -10.28
N SER A 402 -7.04 3.02 -9.91
CA SER A 402 -6.16 1.93 -10.33
C SER A 402 -6.77 0.55 -10.08
N ILE A 403 -6.33 -0.40 -10.89
CA ILE A 403 -6.48 -1.84 -10.70
C ILE A 403 -5.07 -2.45 -10.80
N ASN A 404 -4.74 -3.30 -9.84
CA ASN A 404 -3.42 -3.92 -9.71
C ASN A 404 -3.59 -5.43 -9.60
N LEU A 405 -2.89 -6.22 -10.41
CA LEU A 405 -2.85 -7.68 -10.26
C LEU A 405 -1.78 -8.05 -9.23
N ALA A 406 -2.18 -8.55 -8.08
CA ALA A 406 -1.30 -8.88 -6.97
C ALA A 406 -0.72 -10.29 -7.07
N GLU A 407 0.53 -10.43 -6.67
CA GLU A 407 1.23 -11.70 -6.49
C GLU A 407 1.21 -12.04 -4.99
N THR A 408 0.41 -13.05 -4.63
CA THR A 408 0.14 -13.41 -3.23
C THR A 408 0.31 -14.91 -2.94
N PRO A 409 1.48 -15.53 -3.16
CA PRO A 409 1.68 -16.93 -2.84
C PRO A 409 1.45 -17.17 -1.35
N ASP A 410 0.75 -18.25 -1.03
CA ASP A 410 0.44 -18.65 0.34
C ASP A 410 -0.18 -17.51 1.20
N ALA A 411 -1.04 -16.71 0.57
CA ALA A 411 -1.69 -15.54 1.18
C ALA A 411 -0.73 -14.43 1.66
N SER A 412 0.50 -14.42 1.17
CA SER A 412 1.51 -13.40 1.48
C SER A 412 1.79 -12.53 0.26
N TYR A 413 1.59 -11.22 0.40
CA TYR A 413 1.90 -10.27 -0.67
C TYR A 413 3.41 -10.19 -0.94
N ILE A 414 3.83 -10.42 -2.19
CA ILE A 414 5.25 -10.32 -2.59
C ILE A 414 5.52 -9.39 -3.77
N GLY A 415 4.51 -9.04 -4.56
CA GLY A 415 4.64 -8.17 -5.72
C GLY A 415 3.30 -7.86 -6.38
N MET A 416 3.29 -6.99 -7.39
CA MET A 416 2.11 -6.71 -8.20
C MET A 416 2.46 -6.17 -9.60
N TRP A 417 1.57 -6.41 -10.55
CA TRP A 417 1.58 -5.77 -11.87
C TRP A 417 0.56 -4.64 -11.90
N ILE A 418 0.99 -3.50 -12.40
CA ILE A 418 0.17 -2.29 -12.52
C ILE A 418 0.35 -1.75 -13.93
N SER A 419 -0.74 -1.32 -14.56
CA SER A 419 -0.70 -0.66 -15.85
C SER A 419 -1.83 0.38 -15.97
N SER A 420 -1.67 1.29 -16.93
CA SER A 420 -2.74 2.13 -17.48
C SER A 420 -3.69 1.37 -18.41
N SER A 421 -3.31 0.16 -18.84
CA SER A 421 -4.03 -0.63 -19.83
C SER A 421 -4.32 -2.06 -19.33
N PRO A 422 -5.58 -2.53 -19.43
CA PRO A 422 -5.93 -3.91 -19.06
C PRO A 422 -5.17 -4.96 -19.87
N ALA A 423 -4.85 -4.65 -21.14
CA ALA A 423 -4.15 -5.56 -22.03
C ALA A 423 -2.72 -5.93 -21.56
N ASP A 424 -2.06 -5.07 -20.78
CA ASP A 424 -0.73 -5.37 -20.23
C ASP A 424 -0.81 -6.37 -19.06
N ILE A 425 -1.98 -6.46 -18.43
CA ILE A 425 -2.28 -7.29 -17.27
C ILE A 425 -3.21 -8.46 -17.64
N PRO A 426 -2.96 -9.10 -18.80
CA PRO A 426 -3.86 -9.98 -19.58
C PRO A 426 -5.37 -9.91 -19.30
N ASP A 427 -5.91 -8.72 -19.13
CA ASP A 427 -7.32 -8.47 -18.84
C ASP A 427 -8.02 -7.74 -19.99
N SER A 428 -9.35 -7.68 -19.92
CA SER A 428 -10.18 -6.89 -20.83
C SER A 428 -10.64 -5.56 -20.19
N PRO A 429 -10.91 -4.52 -21.01
CA PRO A 429 -11.52 -3.29 -20.53
C PRO A 429 -12.85 -3.50 -19.80
N THR A 430 -13.66 -4.47 -20.24
CA THR A 430 -14.96 -4.79 -19.63
C THR A 430 -14.81 -5.34 -18.22
N GLU A 431 -13.82 -6.22 -17.97
CA GLU A 431 -13.54 -6.73 -16.62
C GLU A 431 -13.15 -5.58 -15.68
N TRP A 432 -12.26 -4.69 -16.11
CA TRP A 432 -11.86 -3.54 -15.31
C TRP A 432 -13.03 -2.59 -15.01
N GLN A 433 -13.85 -2.32 -16.02
CA GLN A 433 -15.05 -1.50 -15.85
C GLN A 433 -16.01 -2.13 -14.84
N GLN A 434 -16.20 -3.45 -14.88
CA GLN A 434 -17.03 -4.16 -13.92
C GLN A 434 -16.45 -4.09 -12.49
N MET A 435 -15.14 -4.26 -12.31
CA MET A 435 -14.49 -4.09 -11.00
C MET A 435 -14.71 -2.69 -10.42
N PHE A 436 -14.54 -1.63 -11.23
CA PHE A 436 -14.80 -0.26 -10.78
C PHE A 436 -16.30 -0.01 -10.48
N GLN A 437 -17.20 -0.61 -11.26
CA GLN A 437 -18.64 -0.53 -11.02
C GLN A 437 -19.02 -1.19 -9.69
N GLU A 438 -18.44 -2.34 -9.36
CA GLU A 438 -18.67 -3.02 -8.08
C GLU A 438 -18.24 -2.16 -6.90
N TYR A 439 -17.05 -1.56 -6.96
CA TYR A 439 -16.60 -0.62 -5.94
C TYR A 439 -17.47 0.63 -5.85
N SER A 440 -17.94 1.14 -6.99
CA SER A 440 -18.89 2.26 -7.02
C SER A 440 -20.21 1.90 -6.35
N CYS A 441 -20.73 0.69 -6.60
CA CYS A 441 -21.94 0.18 -5.96
C CYS A 441 -21.76 -0.03 -4.45
N MET A 442 -20.62 -0.57 -4.01
CA MET A 442 -20.32 -0.74 -2.60
C MET A 442 -20.28 0.61 -1.87
N VAL A 443 -19.55 1.58 -2.40
CA VAL A 443 -19.48 2.93 -1.84
C VAL A 443 -20.86 3.59 -1.77
N ALA A 444 -21.68 3.46 -2.81
CA ALA A 444 -23.04 4.02 -2.82
C ALA A 444 -23.96 3.40 -1.74
N LEU A 445 -23.72 2.14 -1.35
CA LEU A 445 -24.46 1.47 -0.28
C LEU A 445 -23.92 1.82 1.10
N GLU A 446 -22.60 1.92 1.25
CA GLU A 446 -21.90 2.02 2.53
C GLU A 446 -21.71 3.45 3.03
N ALA A 447 -21.54 4.44 2.14
CA ALA A 447 -21.08 5.78 2.50
C ALA A 447 -21.91 6.42 3.63
N SER A 448 -23.24 6.30 3.55
CA SER A 448 -24.13 6.84 4.58
C SER A 448 -24.13 6.02 5.87
N GLU A 449 -24.10 4.68 5.79
CA GLU A 449 -24.11 3.80 6.97
C GLU A 449 -22.81 3.91 7.76
N PHE A 450 -21.67 3.98 7.07
CA PHE A 450 -20.35 4.03 7.69
C PHE A 450 -19.83 5.45 7.87
N HIS A 451 -20.64 6.46 7.52
CA HIS A 451 -20.26 7.87 7.54
C HIS A 451 -18.95 8.16 6.79
N TYR A 452 -18.72 7.45 5.68
CA TYR A 452 -17.51 7.52 4.87
C TYR A 452 -17.82 8.14 3.50
N HIS A 453 -17.85 9.47 3.45
CA HIS A 453 -18.16 10.25 2.26
C HIS A 453 -16.92 10.79 1.56
N ASN A 454 -15.82 10.99 2.29
CA ASN A 454 -14.62 11.65 1.79
C ASN A 454 -13.36 10.92 2.25
N GLY A 455 -12.59 10.37 1.31
CA GLY A 455 -11.35 9.68 1.62
C GLY A 455 -10.87 8.76 0.49
N ILE A 456 -9.94 7.86 0.81
CA ILE A 456 -9.44 6.83 -0.12
C ILE A 456 -10.20 5.53 0.12
N TYR A 457 -10.64 4.86 -0.93
CA TYR A 457 -11.36 3.60 -0.81
C TYR A 457 -10.71 2.54 -1.68
N ALA A 458 -10.29 1.45 -1.04
CA ALA A 458 -9.55 0.41 -1.71
C ALA A 458 -9.74 -0.92 -1.01
N GLY A 459 -9.58 -2.01 -1.77
CA GLY A 459 -9.71 -3.35 -1.25
C GLY A 459 -9.18 -4.39 -2.22
N ASN A 460 -9.35 -5.65 -1.84
CA ASN A 460 -8.93 -6.79 -2.64
C ASN A 460 -10.14 -7.52 -3.21
N LEU A 461 -10.03 -7.96 -4.45
CA LEU A 461 -11.03 -8.71 -5.21
C LEU A 461 -10.36 -9.96 -5.79
N PHE A 462 -11.07 -11.09 -5.80
CA PHE A 462 -10.70 -12.23 -6.62
C PHE A 462 -11.64 -12.34 -7.81
N LEU A 463 -11.11 -12.68 -8.97
CA LEU A 463 -11.89 -13.30 -10.04
C LEU A 463 -11.81 -14.82 -9.85
N THR A 464 -12.95 -15.46 -9.65
CA THR A 464 -13.06 -16.90 -9.41
C THR A 464 -12.96 -17.70 -10.71
N LYS A 465 -12.72 -19.01 -10.60
CA LYS A 465 -12.65 -19.92 -11.77
C LYS A 465 -13.90 -19.91 -12.66
N ASP A 466 -15.07 -19.62 -12.08
CA ASP A 466 -16.34 -19.49 -12.78
C ASP A 466 -16.63 -18.05 -13.28
N GLY A 467 -15.64 -17.16 -13.21
CA GLY A 467 -15.73 -15.80 -13.74
C GLY A 467 -16.51 -14.82 -12.87
N CYS A 468 -16.72 -15.14 -11.59
CA CYS A 468 -17.41 -14.26 -10.64
C CYS A 468 -16.41 -13.39 -9.88
N HIS A 469 -16.81 -12.16 -9.55
CA HIS A 469 -16.04 -11.31 -8.65
C HIS A 469 -16.40 -11.57 -7.19
N LYS A 470 -15.37 -11.58 -6.34
CA LYS A 470 -15.50 -11.76 -4.90
C LYS A 470 -14.64 -10.74 -4.17
N ILE A 471 -15.28 -9.75 -3.56
CA ILE A 471 -14.62 -8.74 -2.74
C ILE A 471 -14.19 -9.40 -1.42
N HIS A 472 -12.89 -9.53 -1.25
CA HIS A 472 -12.29 -10.29 -0.17
C HIS A 472 -11.90 -9.42 1.03
N ASP A 473 -11.35 -8.22 0.83
CA ASP A 473 -10.77 -7.46 1.95
C ASP A 473 -10.89 -5.96 1.74
N TRP A 474 -11.10 -5.21 2.82
CA TRP A 474 -11.14 -3.75 2.81
C TRP A 474 -9.83 -3.21 3.35
N ASN A 475 -9.17 -2.40 2.54
CA ASN A 475 -7.91 -1.75 2.85
C ASN A 475 -8.07 -0.27 2.55
N ILE A 476 -9.02 0.39 3.24
CA ILE A 476 -9.47 1.77 3.07
C ILE A 476 -8.42 2.72 3.66
N ARG A 477 -7.27 2.75 3.00
CA ARG A 477 -6.06 3.46 3.37
C ARG A 477 -5.16 3.60 2.15
N ARG A 478 -4.18 4.50 2.23
CA ARG A 478 -3.04 4.43 1.32
C ARG A 478 -2.32 3.10 1.56
N GLY A 479 -1.78 2.47 0.53
CA GLY A 479 -1.06 1.21 0.65
C GLY A 479 0.33 1.27 0.02
N GLY A 480 1.10 0.18 0.10
CA GLY A 480 2.35 0.02 -0.67
C GLY A 480 2.13 0.20 -2.17
N ARG A 481 0.92 -0.12 -2.65
CA ARG A 481 0.44 0.14 -4.02
C ARG A 481 0.39 1.62 -4.41
N SER A 482 0.21 2.56 -3.48
CA SER A 482 -0.03 3.97 -3.84
C SER A 482 1.14 4.57 -4.64
N THR A 483 2.35 4.11 -4.36
CA THR A 483 3.56 4.49 -5.08
C THR A 483 3.53 4.03 -6.55
N PRO A 484 3.48 2.71 -6.86
CA PRO A 484 3.40 2.25 -8.25
C PRO A 484 2.09 2.67 -8.95
N GLU A 485 0.96 2.81 -8.24
CA GLU A 485 -0.30 3.34 -8.79
C GLU A 485 -0.20 4.77 -9.30
N SER A 486 0.70 5.57 -8.72
CA SER A 486 0.89 6.96 -9.15
C SER A 486 1.70 7.05 -10.44
N LEU A 487 2.45 6.01 -10.80
CA LEU A 487 3.26 5.99 -12.02
C LEU A 487 2.49 5.56 -13.27
N ILE A 488 1.27 5.03 -13.13
CA ILE A 488 0.45 4.65 -14.30
C ILE A 488 0.12 5.86 -15.18
N ILE A 489 0.17 7.07 -14.62
CA ILE A 489 -0.09 8.32 -15.35
C ILE A 489 0.90 8.55 -16.50
N PHE A 490 2.02 7.83 -16.49
CA PHE A 490 3.02 7.86 -17.54
C PHE A 490 2.79 6.80 -18.64
N ASP A 491 1.63 6.12 -18.63
CA ASP A 491 1.27 5.03 -19.56
C ASP A 491 2.30 3.88 -19.55
N MET A 492 2.86 3.60 -18.38
CA MET A 492 3.93 2.61 -18.20
C MET A 492 3.44 1.41 -17.41
N PRO A 493 3.50 0.18 -17.97
CA PRO A 493 3.30 -1.02 -17.19
C PRO A 493 4.49 -1.23 -16.25
N ILE A 494 4.20 -1.55 -15.00
CA ILE A 494 5.16 -1.66 -13.91
C ILE A 494 4.94 -2.99 -13.20
N TYR A 495 6.04 -3.67 -12.90
CA TYR A 495 6.08 -4.74 -11.93
C TYR A 495 6.73 -4.22 -10.65
N GLU A 496 6.00 -4.27 -9.54
CA GLU A 496 6.50 -3.99 -8.19
C GLU A 496 6.82 -5.30 -7.48
N THR A 497 7.92 -5.32 -6.73
CA THR A 497 8.33 -6.49 -5.94
C THR A 497 9.23 -6.07 -4.77
N LYS A 498 9.35 -6.98 -3.80
CA LYS A 498 10.13 -6.78 -2.57
C LYS A 498 11.16 -7.88 -2.34
N PHE A 499 12.32 -7.48 -1.85
CA PHE A 499 13.42 -8.39 -1.52
C PHE A 499 14.11 -8.01 -0.22
N THR A 500 14.46 -9.03 0.55
CA THR A 500 15.41 -8.92 1.66
C THR A 500 16.59 -9.82 1.33
N LEU A 501 17.81 -9.28 1.39
CA LEU A 501 19.06 -10.00 1.16
C LEU A 501 19.89 -9.97 2.44
N PHE A 502 20.26 -11.13 2.98
CA PHE A 502 21.15 -11.18 4.14
C PHE A 502 22.61 -11.16 3.68
N LEU A 503 23.46 -10.39 4.35
CA LEU A 503 24.87 -10.22 3.95
C LEU A 503 25.70 -11.50 4.14
N ASN A 504 25.28 -12.38 5.04
CA ASN A 504 25.89 -13.70 5.21
C ASN A 504 25.75 -14.57 3.95
N GLU A 505 24.75 -14.34 3.09
CA GLU A 505 24.59 -15.00 1.79
C GLU A 505 25.73 -14.64 0.82
N PHE A 506 26.45 -13.55 1.09
CA PHE A 506 27.57 -13.04 0.32
C PHE A 506 28.92 -13.26 1.02
N GLY A 507 28.97 -14.01 2.13
CA GLY A 507 30.19 -14.30 2.88
C GLY A 507 30.59 -13.23 3.91
N TYR A 508 29.77 -12.21 4.12
CA TYR A 508 30.00 -11.20 5.16
C TYR A 508 29.36 -11.66 6.47
N HIS A 509 30.20 -12.19 7.36
CA HIS A 509 29.81 -12.64 8.70
C HIS A 509 30.16 -11.62 9.80
N GLU A 510 30.97 -10.63 9.46
CA GLU A 510 31.32 -9.53 10.36
C GLU A 510 30.32 -8.38 10.25
N GLN A 511 30.19 -7.66 11.35
CA GLN A 511 29.24 -6.57 11.47
C GLN A 511 29.75 -5.30 10.78
N ILE A 512 29.08 -4.87 9.71
CA ILE A 512 29.41 -3.65 8.98
C ILE A 512 28.92 -2.42 9.77
N SER A 513 29.61 -1.28 9.64
CA SER A 513 29.14 -0.03 10.25
C SER A 513 27.86 0.47 9.54
N ARG A 514 26.97 1.16 10.27
CA ARG A 514 25.72 1.70 9.68
C ARG A 514 25.99 2.64 8.49
N LEU A 515 27.04 3.44 8.60
CA LEU A 515 27.47 4.34 7.52
C LEU A 515 27.90 3.55 6.28
N ASN A 516 28.70 2.50 6.45
CA ASN A 516 29.15 1.69 5.32
C ASN A 516 27.99 0.91 4.69
N LEU A 517 27.07 0.37 5.50
CA LEU A 517 25.85 -0.26 4.99
C LEU A 517 25.02 0.73 4.16
N PHE A 518 24.86 1.97 4.63
CA PHE A 518 24.19 3.03 3.88
C PHE A 518 24.88 3.32 2.54
N ARG A 519 26.20 3.48 2.54
CA ARG A 519 26.98 3.75 1.34
C ARG A 519 26.89 2.61 0.32
N ILE A 520 26.99 1.36 0.78
CA ILE A 520 26.84 0.17 -0.08
C ILE A 520 25.42 0.14 -0.67
N TYR A 521 24.40 0.30 0.18
CA TYR A 521 23.01 0.34 -0.25
C TYR A 521 22.78 1.40 -1.33
N ASN A 522 23.32 2.61 -1.13
CA ASN A 522 23.20 3.69 -2.10
C ASN A 522 23.84 3.34 -3.45
N LYS A 523 25.07 2.80 -3.44
CA LYS A 523 25.75 2.32 -4.67
C LYS A 523 24.96 1.23 -5.39
N ILE A 524 24.35 0.30 -4.64
CA ILE A 524 23.48 -0.73 -5.23
C ILE A 524 22.29 -0.07 -5.92
N CYS A 525 21.62 0.88 -5.26
CA CYS A 525 20.46 1.57 -5.83
C CYS A 525 20.80 2.35 -7.10
N GLU A 526 21.93 3.08 -7.09
CA GLU A 526 22.46 3.77 -8.27
C GLU A 526 22.72 2.78 -9.41
N SER A 527 23.41 1.68 -9.13
CA SER A 527 23.71 0.65 -10.13
C SER A 527 22.45 -0.02 -10.68
N LEU A 528 21.48 -0.37 -9.83
CA LEU A 528 20.20 -0.93 -10.25
C LEU A 528 19.44 0.01 -11.19
N MET A 529 19.42 1.30 -10.86
CA MET A 529 18.76 2.31 -11.67
C MET A 529 19.48 2.50 -13.01
N HIS A 530 20.81 2.69 -13.00
CA HIS A 530 21.57 3.01 -14.20
C HIS A 530 21.73 1.82 -15.16
N ASN A 531 21.88 0.60 -14.64
CA ASN A 531 22.18 -0.57 -15.47
C ASN A 531 20.93 -1.34 -15.90
N TYR A 532 19.88 -1.36 -15.07
CA TYR A 532 18.70 -2.20 -15.31
C TYR A 532 17.41 -1.40 -15.47
N GLY A 533 17.44 -0.08 -15.22
CA GLY A 533 16.21 0.70 -15.17
C GLY A 533 15.29 0.15 -14.08
N ILE A 534 15.80 0.04 -12.86
CA ILE A 534 14.98 -0.33 -11.72
C ILE A 534 14.86 0.90 -10.83
N TYR A 535 13.62 1.33 -10.60
CA TYR A 535 13.36 2.38 -9.63
C TYR A 535 13.31 1.75 -8.25
N VAL A 536 14.31 2.06 -7.44
CA VAL A 536 14.29 1.75 -6.02
C VAL A 536 13.46 2.81 -5.32
N PHE A 537 12.58 2.37 -4.44
CA PHE A 537 11.82 3.27 -3.59
C PHE A 537 11.79 2.78 -2.15
N SER A 538 11.97 3.75 -1.28
CA SER A 538 11.82 3.59 0.14
C SER A 538 10.39 3.20 0.47
N THR A 539 10.21 1.98 0.96
CA THR A 539 9.06 1.70 1.81
C THR A 539 9.49 1.33 3.22
N GLU A 540 10.77 1.24 3.57
CA GLU A 540 11.12 0.94 4.95
C GLU A 540 12.40 1.68 5.33
N TYR A 541 12.34 2.48 6.37
CA TYR A 541 13.54 2.88 7.09
C TYR A 541 13.98 1.73 8.01
N SER A 542 14.65 0.79 7.36
CA SER A 542 15.67 -0.14 7.82
C SER A 542 16.34 -0.67 6.55
N TYR A 543 16.80 0.24 5.66
CA TYR A 543 17.46 -0.11 4.38
C TYR A 543 18.57 -1.14 4.55
N PHE A 544 19.08 -1.19 5.77
CA PHE A 544 19.87 -2.24 6.34
C PHE A 544 19.59 -2.26 7.85
N GLY A 545 19.51 -3.44 8.45
CA GLY A 545 19.23 -3.59 9.88
C GLY A 545 20.37 -4.31 10.60
N LYS A 546 20.66 -3.82 11.80
CA LYS A 546 21.63 -4.41 12.74
C LYS A 546 20.94 -4.47 14.10
N GLY A 547 20.56 -5.66 14.58
CA GLY A 547 20.13 -5.81 15.98
C GLY A 547 18.94 -6.72 16.32
N TYR A 548 18.34 -7.46 15.39
CA TYR A 548 17.24 -8.41 15.74
C TYR A 548 17.42 -9.81 15.13
N VAL A 549 17.96 -9.87 13.92
CA VAL A 549 18.56 -11.07 13.33
C VAL A 549 20.07 -10.98 13.57
N LYS A 550 20.78 -12.10 13.75
CA LYS A 550 22.24 -12.09 13.97
C LYS A 550 23.02 -11.49 12.80
N ASP A 551 22.39 -11.32 11.64
CA ASP A 551 23.00 -10.96 10.38
C ASP A 551 22.53 -9.59 9.87
N ASP A 552 23.46 -8.81 9.34
CA ASP A 552 23.18 -7.59 8.59
C ASP A 552 22.42 -7.95 7.30
N PHE A 553 21.51 -7.09 6.83
CA PHE A 553 20.71 -7.32 5.62
C PHE A 553 20.51 -6.05 4.82
N PHE A 554 20.07 -6.18 3.56
CA PHE A 554 19.50 -5.11 2.73
C PHE A 554 18.06 -5.41 2.38
N LYS A 555 17.22 -4.38 2.35
CA LYS A 555 15.82 -4.52 1.92
C LYS A 555 15.47 -3.55 0.81
N PHE A 556 14.79 -4.06 -0.21
CA PHE A 556 14.46 -3.35 -1.43
C PHE A 556 12.97 -3.44 -1.74
N ASN A 557 12.40 -2.32 -2.15
CA ASN A 557 11.15 -2.29 -2.91
C ASN A 557 11.49 -1.66 -4.25
N LEU A 558 11.07 -2.35 -5.31
CA LEU A 558 11.58 -2.11 -6.64
C LEU A 558 10.42 -2.02 -7.61
N MET A 559 10.50 -1.08 -8.53
CA MET A 559 9.64 -0.99 -9.70
C MET A 559 10.48 -1.15 -10.95
N ILE A 560 10.05 -2.06 -11.82
CA ILE A 560 10.70 -2.32 -13.10
C ILE A 560 9.65 -2.38 -14.20
N HIS A 561 9.98 -1.81 -15.36
CA HIS A 561 9.16 -2.00 -16.54
C HIS A 561 9.34 -3.43 -17.07
N PRO A 562 8.26 -4.21 -17.28
CA PRO A 562 8.34 -5.60 -17.76
C PRO A 562 9.15 -5.83 -19.04
N LYS A 563 9.33 -4.83 -19.91
CA LYS A 563 10.12 -4.95 -21.14
C LYS A 563 11.61 -5.27 -20.91
N TRP A 564 12.10 -5.03 -19.69
CA TRP A 564 13.47 -5.34 -19.30
C TRP A 564 13.60 -6.72 -18.66
N LEU A 565 12.48 -7.36 -18.35
CA LEU A 565 12.41 -8.72 -17.86
C LEU A 565 12.37 -9.65 -19.06
N VAL A 566 13.54 -9.81 -19.68
CA VAL A 566 13.73 -10.63 -20.88
C VAL A 566 14.77 -11.71 -20.63
N ASN A 567 14.62 -12.84 -21.33
CA ASN A 567 15.69 -13.80 -21.53
C ASN A 567 16.35 -13.54 -22.88
N ILE A 568 17.67 -13.69 -22.92
CA ILE A 568 18.42 -13.73 -24.17
C ILE A 568 18.57 -15.20 -24.52
N ASP A 569 18.03 -15.63 -25.65
CA ASP A 569 18.18 -17.00 -26.10
C ASP A 569 19.58 -17.29 -26.65
N ASN A 570 19.83 -18.55 -27.04
CA ASN A 570 21.13 -18.98 -27.57
C ASN A 570 21.54 -18.25 -28.87
N ASN A 571 20.61 -17.56 -29.53
CA ASN A 571 20.84 -16.78 -30.75
C ASN A 571 21.02 -15.28 -30.46
N GLY A 572 20.92 -14.86 -29.20
CA GLY A 572 21.00 -13.45 -28.81
C GLY A 572 19.67 -12.70 -28.89
N GLU A 573 18.57 -13.37 -29.20
CA GLU A 573 17.25 -12.71 -29.30
C GLU A 573 16.63 -12.52 -27.92
N LYS A 574 16.04 -11.33 -27.71
CA LYS A 574 15.33 -10.99 -26.46
C LYS A 574 13.91 -11.53 -26.50
N GLN A 575 13.60 -12.44 -25.58
CA GLN A 575 12.26 -12.96 -25.37
C GLN A 575 11.70 -12.43 -24.05
N ASN A 576 10.48 -11.89 -24.07
CA ASN A 576 9.79 -11.46 -22.85
C ASN A 576 9.65 -12.65 -21.90
N LEU A 577 9.98 -12.43 -20.63
CA LEU A 577 9.75 -13.42 -19.59
C LEU A 577 8.25 -13.54 -19.31
N PRO A 578 7.75 -14.76 -19.03
CA PRO A 578 6.43 -14.92 -18.47
C PRO A 578 6.36 -14.24 -17.10
N LYS A 579 5.19 -13.67 -16.75
CA LYS A 579 4.99 -12.94 -15.49
C LYS A 579 5.43 -13.73 -14.25
N SER A 580 5.14 -15.03 -14.19
CA SER A 580 5.58 -15.92 -13.09
C SER A 580 7.09 -16.02 -12.89
N LYS A 581 7.92 -15.55 -13.84
CA LYS A 581 9.39 -15.51 -13.73
C LYS A 581 9.95 -14.11 -13.45
N HIS A 582 9.11 -13.07 -13.46
CA HIS A 582 9.55 -11.69 -13.27
C HIS A 582 10.30 -11.52 -11.95
N ARG A 583 9.74 -12.04 -10.85
CA ARG A 583 10.37 -11.95 -9.53
C ARG A 583 11.78 -12.51 -9.52
N ASN A 584 11.95 -13.74 -10.02
CA ASN A 584 13.26 -14.41 -10.03
C ASN A 584 14.29 -13.62 -10.85
N LYS A 585 13.87 -13.00 -11.95
CA LYS A 585 14.78 -12.18 -12.76
C LYS A 585 15.19 -10.89 -12.06
N VAL A 586 14.27 -10.25 -11.36
CA VAL A 586 14.60 -9.09 -10.52
C VAL A 586 15.55 -9.49 -9.39
N GLU A 587 15.33 -10.66 -8.76
CA GLU A 587 16.23 -11.18 -7.73
C GLU A 587 17.66 -11.36 -8.24
N GLU A 588 17.82 -11.92 -9.45
CA GLU A 588 19.09 -12.07 -10.14
C GLU A 588 19.82 -10.72 -10.27
N PHE A 589 19.14 -9.70 -10.80
CA PHE A 589 19.72 -8.36 -10.96
C PHE A 589 20.21 -7.76 -9.64
N ILE A 590 19.43 -7.87 -8.57
CA ILE A 590 19.81 -7.33 -7.25
C ILE A 590 21.00 -8.11 -6.69
N ARG A 591 20.97 -9.43 -6.73
CA ARG A 591 22.05 -10.28 -6.20
C ARG A 591 23.36 -10.04 -6.92
N GLU A 592 23.35 -9.96 -8.24
CA GLU A 592 24.54 -9.66 -9.05
C GLU A 592 25.10 -8.27 -8.76
N THR A 593 24.21 -7.27 -8.70
CA THR A 593 24.60 -5.89 -8.38
C THR A 593 25.18 -5.78 -6.98
N THR A 594 24.55 -6.44 -6.00
CA THR A 594 24.98 -6.45 -4.60
C THR A 594 26.36 -7.09 -4.49
N LYS A 595 26.55 -8.25 -5.12
CA LYS A 595 27.84 -8.93 -5.16
C LYS A 595 28.95 -8.05 -5.74
N LYS A 596 28.68 -7.38 -6.86
CA LYS A 596 29.64 -6.46 -7.49
C LYS A 596 29.99 -5.28 -6.56
N CYS A 597 28.99 -4.62 -5.99
CA CYS A 597 29.21 -3.48 -5.09
C CYS A 597 29.97 -3.87 -3.82
N LEU A 598 29.79 -5.09 -3.31
CA LEU A 598 30.55 -5.63 -2.19
C LEU A 598 32.01 -5.92 -2.57
N GLN A 599 32.25 -6.56 -3.73
CA GLN A 599 33.60 -6.82 -4.25
C GLN A 599 34.40 -5.52 -4.48
N ASP A 600 33.77 -4.51 -5.07
CA ASP A 600 34.39 -3.20 -5.30
C ASP A 600 34.77 -2.50 -3.98
N MET A 601 34.13 -2.84 -2.85
CA MET A 601 34.46 -2.28 -1.53
C MET A 601 35.65 -2.98 -0.89
N ASP A 602 35.75 -4.31 -1.01
CA ASP A 602 36.90 -5.08 -0.52
C ASP A 602 38.20 -4.63 -1.21
N GLU A 603 38.14 -4.31 -2.51
CA GLU A 603 39.28 -3.79 -3.28
C GLU A 603 39.72 -2.39 -2.82
N LEU A 604 38.85 -1.64 -2.14
CA LEU A 604 39.11 -0.29 -1.64
C LEU A 604 39.62 -0.27 -0.17
N ASN A 605 39.81 -1.44 0.48
CA ASN A 605 40.20 -1.57 1.89
C ASN A 605 39.30 -0.74 2.85
N ILE A 606 37.98 -0.75 2.64
CA ILE A 606 36.99 -0.14 3.55
C ILE A 606 36.41 -1.16 4.52
#